data_AF-A0AA42NU55-F1
#
_entry.id   AF-A0AA42NU55-F1
#
_cell.length_a   1.000
_cell.length_b   1.000
_cell.length_c   1.000
_cell.angle_alpha   90.00
_cell.angle_beta   90.00
_cell.angle_gamma   90.00
#
_symmetry.space_group_name_H-M   'P 1'
#
loop_
_entity.id
_entity.type
_entity.pdbx_description
1 polymer ?
#
loop_
_entity_poly.entity_id
_entity_poly.type
_entity_poly.pdbx_seq_one_letter_code
_entity_poly.pdbx_strand_id
1 'polypeptide(L)'
;MILHQYKIVFGGTMGSGKSTAIKALSEIEVLSTEALNTDTESHEKLLTTVGIDYGELTLEDGVKVGLYGTPGQDRFDFIWSVICKGAIGTIVMIDHAAENPLIDLEQYVQAFQPFGNNIVIAITHIDRKPERTLSIYRDWLKARELNYPLFFVDARQQDDVLLLVETLIANIEVHYGLVN
;
A
#
# COMPACT_ATOMS: atom_id res chain seq x y z
N MET A 1 -29.63 -7.33 -2.61
CA MET A 1 -28.73 -6.32 -3.19
C MET A 1 -27.34 -6.64 -2.67
N ILE A 2 -26.47 -7.25 -3.47
CA ILE A 2 -25.14 -7.64 -3.03
C ILE A 2 -24.32 -6.35 -3.01
N LEU A 3 -23.99 -5.82 -1.83
CA LEU A 3 -22.99 -4.75 -1.71
C LEU A 3 -21.70 -5.27 -2.37
N HIS A 4 -21.28 -4.67 -3.48
CA HIS A 4 -19.92 -4.86 -3.95
C HIS A 4 -19.02 -4.11 -2.98
N GLN A 5 -18.44 -4.85 -2.03
CA GLN A 5 -17.44 -4.35 -1.12
C GLN A 5 -16.08 -4.76 -1.68
N TYR A 6 -15.33 -3.79 -2.18
CA TYR A 6 -13.93 -4.03 -2.54
C TYR A 6 -13.07 -4.07 -1.29
N LYS A 7 -11.99 -4.84 -1.37
CA LYS A 7 -11.00 -4.95 -0.31
C LYS A 7 -9.63 -4.63 -0.90
N ILE A 8 -8.98 -3.62 -0.35
CA ILE A 8 -7.65 -3.19 -0.77
C ILE A 8 -6.68 -3.33 0.39
N VAL A 9 -5.50 -3.85 0.09
CA VAL A 9 -4.42 -4.05 1.08
C VAL A 9 -3.33 -3.01 0.85
N PHE A 10 -2.89 -2.35 1.92
CA PHE A 10 -1.73 -1.48 1.93
C PHE A 10 -0.56 -2.25 2.56
N GLY A 11 0.49 -2.44 1.79
CA GLY A 11 1.71 -3.15 2.17
C GLY A 11 2.95 -2.25 2.11
N GLY A 12 4.03 -2.62 2.80
CA GLY A 12 5.28 -1.85 2.85
C GLY A 12 5.92 -1.83 4.24
N THR A 13 7.14 -1.31 4.34
CA THR A 13 7.92 -1.25 5.59
C THR A 13 7.27 -0.38 6.67
N MET A 14 7.69 -0.55 7.93
CA MET A 14 7.30 0.38 8.98
C MET A 14 7.76 1.80 8.62
N GLY A 15 6.86 2.78 8.77
CA GLY A 15 7.16 4.18 8.43
C GLY A 15 6.83 4.57 6.99
N SER A 16 6.50 3.62 6.10
CA SER A 16 6.21 3.93 4.68
C SER A 16 4.95 4.76 4.41
N GLY A 17 4.11 5.00 5.43
CA GLY A 17 2.93 5.86 5.34
C GLY A 17 1.58 5.12 5.27
N LYS A 18 1.53 3.79 5.39
CA LYS A 18 0.30 2.98 5.32
C LYS A 18 -0.84 3.49 6.21
N SER A 19 -0.61 3.58 7.51
CA SER A 19 -1.62 4.02 8.48
C SER A 19 -2.08 5.46 8.20
N THR A 20 -1.15 6.32 7.77
CA THR A 20 -1.45 7.70 7.38
C THR A 20 -2.35 7.74 6.15
N ALA A 21 -2.04 6.94 5.12
CA ALA A 21 -2.83 6.85 3.91
C ALA A 21 -4.25 6.33 4.17
N ILE A 22 -4.38 5.26 4.97
CA ILE A 22 -5.69 4.72 5.38
C ILE A 22 -6.49 5.78 6.15
N LYS A 23 -5.85 6.49 7.08
CA LYS A 23 -6.49 7.56 7.85
C LYS A 23 -6.90 8.76 6.99
N ALA A 24 -6.15 9.08 5.94
CA ALA A 24 -6.49 10.16 5.02
C ALA A 24 -7.76 9.88 4.21
N LEU A 25 -8.07 8.60 3.93
CA LEU A 25 -9.26 8.19 3.18
C LEU A 25 -10.45 7.74 4.04
N SER A 26 -10.20 7.23 5.25
CA SER A 26 -11.23 6.55 6.02
C SER A 26 -12.34 7.49 6.50
N GLU A 27 -13.58 7.13 6.18
CA GLU A 27 -14.81 7.80 6.65
C GLU A 27 -15.19 7.38 8.08
N ILE A 28 -14.62 6.27 8.56
CA ILE A 28 -14.76 5.78 9.93
C ILE A 28 -13.47 6.03 10.73
N GLU A 29 -13.58 5.99 12.06
CA GLU A 29 -12.39 5.96 12.91
C GLU A 29 -11.55 4.72 12.59
N VAL A 30 -10.28 4.94 12.26
CA VAL A 30 -9.37 3.85 11.90
C VAL A 30 -9.13 2.98 13.12
N LEU A 31 -9.54 1.72 13.03
CA LEU A 31 -9.18 0.72 14.02
C LEU A 31 -7.70 0.39 13.81
N SER A 32 -6.86 0.83 14.74
CA SER A 32 -5.43 0.52 14.74
C SER A 32 -5.05 -0.14 16.06
N THR A 33 -4.35 -1.26 15.97
CA THR A 33 -3.71 -1.89 17.15
C THR A 33 -2.22 -1.60 17.08
N GLU A 34 -1.81 -0.51 17.72
CA GLU A 34 -0.41 -0.15 17.88
C GLU A 34 0.21 -0.87 19.08
N ALA A 35 1.51 -1.20 19.00
CA ALA A 35 2.33 -1.57 20.14
C ALA A 35 3.65 -0.79 20.13
N LEU A 36 4.34 -0.79 21.26
CA LEU A 36 5.68 -0.23 21.36
C LEU A 36 6.60 -0.87 20.32
N ASN A 37 7.29 -0.03 19.56
CA ASN A 37 8.32 -0.53 18.67
C ASN A 37 9.48 -1.07 19.52
N THR A 38 9.74 -2.36 19.42
CA THR A 38 10.85 -3.03 20.09
C THR A 38 12.14 -3.03 19.27
N ASP A 39 12.08 -2.59 18.02
CA ASP A 39 13.20 -2.47 17.09
C ASP A 39 13.51 -0.99 16.82
N THR A 40 13.94 -0.31 17.87
CA THR A 40 14.31 1.11 17.82
C THR A 40 15.68 1.36 17.21
N GLU A 41 16.50 0.32 17.05
CA GLU A 41 17.83 0.41 16.45
C GLU A 41 17.73 0.53 14.92
N SER A 42 16.78 -0.18 14.30
CA SER A 42 16.56 -0.15 12.85
C SER A 42 15.55 0.92 12.42
N HIS A 43 14.68 1.37 13.34
CA HIS A 43 13.64 2.34 13.02
C HIS A 43 13.30 3.30 14.19
N GLU A 44 13.29 4.60 13.91
CA GLU A 44 13.06 5.65 14.94
C GLU A 44 11.59 5.80 15.40
N LYS A 45 10.63 5.15 14.73
CA LYS A 45 9.21 5.27 15.07
C LYS A 45 8.93 4.61 16.43
N LEU A 46 8.37 5.37 17.38
CA LEU A 46 8.08 4.91 18.76
C LEU A 46 7.02 3.80 18.84
N LEU A 47 6.05 3.82 17.93
CA LEU A 47 4.93 2.87 17.88
C LEU A 47 4.87 2.18 16.52
N THR A 48 4.73 0.86 16.52
CA THR A 48 4.50 0.05 15.32
C THR A 48 3.10 -0.55 15.34
N THR A 49 2.45 -0.62 14.19
CA THR A 49 1.22 -1.39 14.03
C THR A 49 1.55 -2.87 14.23
N VAL A 50 0.96 -3.49 15.25
CA VAL A 50 1.05 -4.93 15.53
C VAL A 50 -0.22 -5.66 15.09
N GLY A 51 -1.35 -4.95 15.04
CA GLY A 51 -2.58 -5.42 14.39
C GLY A 51 -2.67 -5.02 12.92
N ILE A 52 -3.89 -4.93 12.42
CA ILE A 52 -4.20 -4.51 11.05
C ILE A 52 -4.88 -3.15 11.16
N ASP A 53 -4.40 -2.15 10.41
CA ASP A 53 -5.15 -0.90 10.29
C ASP A 53 -6.39 -1.16 9.42
N TYR A 54 -7.57 -0.74 9.87
CA TYR A 54 -8.80 -0.85 9.09
C TYR A 54 -9.51 0.50 8.94
N GLY A 55 -9.88 0.83 7.70
CA GLY A 55 -10.72 1.97 7.35
C GLY A 55 -11.73 1.64 6.27
N GLU A 56 -12.68 2.54 6.03
CA GLU A 56 -13.71 2.43 5.01
C GLU A 56 -13.77 3.69 4.16
N LEU A 57 -13.97 3.52 2.86
CA LEU A 57 -14.21 4.59 1.91
C LEU A 57 -15.46 4.26 1.09
N THR A 58 -16.31 5.24 0.83
CA THR A 58 -17.41 5.11 -0.13
C THR A 58 -17.07 5.92 -1.38
N LEU A 59 -17.03 5.25 -2.54
CA LEU A 59 -16.80 5.92 -3.83
C LEU A 59 -18.06 6.66 -4.30
N GLU A 60 -17.91 7.55 -5.29
CA GLU A 60 -19.01 8.39 -5.78
C GLU A 60 -20.19 7.59 -6.34
N ASP A 61 -19.95 6.39 -6.88
CA ASP A 61 -20.96 5.47 -7.40
C ASP A 61 -21.63 4.63 -6.29
N GLY A 62 -21.28 4.85 -5.03
CA GLY A 62 -21.82 4.16 -3.86
C GLY A 62 -21.13 2.84 -3.52
N VAL A 63 -20.06 2.48 -4.24
CA VAL A 63 -19.25 1.29 -3.93
C VAL A 63 -18.48 1.50 -2.63
N LYS A 64 -18.53 0.50 -1.74
CA LYS A 64 -17.77 0.52 -0.48
C LYS A 64 -16.42 -0.16 -0.65
N VAL A 65 -15.38 0.44 -0.10
CA VAL A 65 -14.02 -0.08 -0.13
C VAL A 65 -13.51 -0.23 1.30
N GLY A 66 -13.16 -1.45 1.69
CA GLY A 66 -12.42 -1.74 2.92
C GLY A 66 -10.91 -1.58 2.68
N LEU A 67 -10.27 -0.75 3.52
CA LEU A 67 -8.85 -0.43 3.46
C LEU A 67 -8.12 -1.16 4.59
N TYR A 68 -7.16 -2.03 4.26
CA TYR A 68 -6.48 -2.88 5.23
C TYR A 68 -4.97 -2.65 5.21
N GLY A 69 -4.38 -2.16 6.30
CA GLY A 69 -2.94 -1.95 6.44
C GLY A 69 -2.26 -3.17 7.04
N THR A 70 -1.24 -3.72 6.37
CA THR A 70 -0.44 -4.80 6.95
C THR A 70 0.49 -4.29 8.05
N PRO A 71 0.83 -5.13 9.06
CA PRO A 71 1.94 -4.84 9.94
C PRO A 71 3.22 -4.61 9.11
N GLY A 72 4.01 -3.60 9.47
CA GLY A 72 5.20 -3.19 8.72
C GLY A 72 6.50 -3.87 9.13
N GLN A 73 6.45 -4.92 9.95
CA GLN A 73 7.64 -5.68 10.37
C GLN A 73 7.63 -7.07 9.77
N ASP A 74 8.77 -7.50 9.23
CA ASP A 74 8.94 -8.76 8.48
C ASP A 74 8.51 -10.01 9.27
N ARG A 75 8.60 -9.97 10.61
CA ARG A 75 8.14 -11.05 11.50
C ARG A 75 6.62 -11.34 11.47
N PHE A 76 5.83 -10.54 10.75
CA PHE A 76 4.38 -10.70 10.61
C PHE A 76 3.93 -11.07 9.20
N ASP A 77 4.86 -11.43 8.32
CA ASP A 77 4.60 -11.90 6.95
C ASP A 77 3.56 -13.03 6.87
N PHE A 78 3.52 -13.91 7.88
CA PHE A 78 2.55 -15.00 7.99
C PHE A 78 1.08 -14.53 7.95
N ILE A 79 0.79 -13.31 8.40
CA ILE A 79 -0.56 -12.72 8.42
C ILE A 79 -0.97 -12.21 7.02
N TRP A 80 -0.01 -11.87 6.16
CA TRP A 80 -0.30 -11.23 4.87
C TRP A 80 -1.18 -12.12 3.98
N SER A 81 -0.99 -13.44 4.02
CA SER A 81 -1.85 -14.40 3.30
C SER A 81 -3.33 -14.31 3.71
N VAL A 82 -3.60 -14.09 5.00
CA VAL A 82 -4.96 -13.94 5.53
C VAL A 82 -5.54 -12.58 5.16
N ILE A 83 -4.73 -11.52 5.26
CA ILE A 83 -5.15 -10.16 4.90
C ILE A 83 -5.42 -10.05 3.40
N CYS A 84 -4.63 -10.68 2.54
CA CYS A 84 -4.82 -10.58 1.09
C CYS A 84 -5.97 -11.43 0.56
N LYS A 85 -6.49 -12.38 1.34
CA LYS A 85 -7.62 -13.20 0.91
C LYS A 85 -8.84 -12.33 0.57
N GLY A 86 -9.31 -12.45 -0.67
CA GLY A 86 -10.46 -11.69 -1.20
C GLY A 86 -10.15 -10.22 -1.49
N ALA A 87 -8.89 -9.79 -1.38
CA ALA A 87 -8.48 -8.47 -1.82
C ALA A 87 -8.49 -8.40 -3.35
N ILE A 88 -8.88 -7.25 -3.87
CA ILE A 88 -8.90 -7.00 -5.31
C ILE A 88 -7.53 -6.53 -5.83
N GLY A 89 -6.65 -6.11 -4.92
CA GLY A 89 -5.30 -5.69 -5.24
C GLY A 89 -4.56 -5.14 -4.01
N THR A 90 -3.31 -4.75 -4.24
CA THR A 90 -2.41 -4.27 -3.20
C THR A 90 -1.74 -2.96 -3.60
N ILE A 91 -1.73 -2.01 -2.68
CA ILE A 91 -0.91 -0.80 -2.76
C ILE A 91 0.39 -1.07 -2.00
N VAL A 92 1.51 -1.14 -2.71
CA VAL A 92 2.85 -1.29 -2.13
C VAL A 92 3.44 0.10 -1.89
N MET A 93 3.55 0.49 -0.63
CA MET A 93 4.06 1.79 -0.20
C MET A 93 5.53 1.71 0.20
N ILE A 94 6.37 2.49 -0.46
CA ILE A 94 7.83 2.53 -0.27
C ILE A 94 8.27 3.91 0.19
N ASP A 95 9.04 3.96 1.28
CA ASP A 95 9.65 5.21 1.77
C ASP A 95 10.88 5.58 0.92
N HIS A 96 10.80 6.67 0.17
CA HIS A 96 11.94 7.16 -0.62
C HIS A 96 13.14 7.59 0.22
N ALA A 97 12.93 7.95 1.49
CA ALA A 97 13.97 8.42 2.39
C ALA A 97 14.74 7.28 3.06
N ALA A 98 14.24 6.04 2.97
CA ALA A 98 14.90 4.86 3.52
C ALA A 98 16.31 4.68 2.95
N GLU A 99 17.18 3.95 3.65
CA GLU A 99 18.56 3.74 3.19
C GLU A 99 18.58 3.03 1.82
N ASN A 100 17.80 1.95 1.69
CA ASN A 100 17.78 1.08 0.51
C ASN A 100 16.34 0.85 -0.03
N PRO A 101 15.67 1.86 -0.61
CA PRO A 101 14.24 1.77 -0.96
C PRO A 101 13.96 0.77 -2.09
N LEU A 102 14.95 0.44 -2.92
CA LEU A 102 14.80 -0.58 -3.97
C LEU A 102 14.82 -2.01 -3.42
N ILE A 103 15.48 -2.24 -2.27
CA ILE A 103 15.44 -3.53 -1.59
C ILE A 103 14.04 -3.72 -1.00
N ASP A 104 13.51 -2.69 -0.33
CA ASP A 104 12.14 -2.70 0.18
C ASP A 104 11.13 -2.91 -0.96
N LEU A 105 11.30 -2.20 -2.08
CA LEU A 105 10.42 -2.37 -3.24
C LEU A 105 10.43 -3.81 -3.75
N GLU A 106 11.60 -4.40 -3.92
CA GLU A 106 11.74 -5.80 -4.35
C GLU A 106 11.05 -6.76 -3.38
N GLN A 107 11.37 -6.65 -2.09
CA GLN A 107 10.84 -7.52 -1.06
C GLN A 107 9.30 -7.48 -1.03
N TYR A 108 8.71 -6.30 -1.02
CA TYR A 108 7.26 -6.16 -0.93
C TYR A 108 6.54 -6.51 -2.24
N VAL A 109 7.09 -6.18 -3.41
CA VAL A 109 6.51 -6.63 -4.69
C VAL A 109 6.53 -8.16 -4.77
N GLN A 110 7.65 -8.81 -4.45
CA GLN A 110 7.75 -10.27 -4.45
C GLN A 110 6.83 -10.92 -3.42
N ALA A 111 6.66 -10.30 -2.25
CA ALA A 111 5.79 -10.83 -1.21
C ALA A 111 4.29 -10.77 -1.58
N PHE A 112 3.85 -9.73 -2.30
CA PHE A 112 2.45 -9.58 -2.67
C PHE A 112 2.07 -10.21 -4.01
N GLN A 113 3.02 -10.42 -4.92
CA GLN A 113 2.80 -11.09 -6.20
C GLN A 113 2.02 -12.42 -6.11
N PRO A 114 2.30 -13.32 -5.14
CA PRO A 114 1.55 -14.57 -4.99
C PRO A 114 0.05 -14.38 -4.71
N PHE A 115 -0.38 -13.21 -4.24
CA PHE A 115 -1.79 -12.93 -3.92
C PHE A 115 -2.55 -12.26 -5.06
N GLY A 116 -1.85 -11.82 -6.11
CA GLY A 116 -2.46 -11.22 -7.29
C GLY A 116 -1.51 -10.27 -8.02
N ASN A 117 -1.80 -10.03 -9.30
CA ASN A 117 -1.00 -9.15 -10.15
C ASN A 117 -1.52 -7.71 -10.20
N ASN A 118 -2.63 -7.40 -9.52
CA ASN A 118 -3.13 -6.03 -9.42
C ASN A 118 -2.41 -5.29 -8.28
N ILE A 119 -1.22 -4.80 -8.59
CA ILE A 119 -0.36 -4.07 -7.66
C ILE A 119 -0.16 -2.64 -8.16
N VAL A 120 -0.36 -1.66 -7.28
CA VAL A 120 0.01 -0.26 -7.49
C VAL A 120 1.16 0.08 -6.55
N ILE A 121 2.21 0.70 -7.08
CA ILE A 121 3.37 1.13 -6.30
C ILE A 121 3.23 2.61 -5.96
N ALA A 122 3.35 2.93 -4.67
CA ALA A 122 3.29 4.27 -4.13
C ALA A 122 4.62 4.62 -3.46
N ILE A 123 5.33 5.61 -3.98
CA ILE A 123 6.57 6.12 -3.41
C ILE A 123 6.27 7.34 -2.56
N THR A 124 6.55 7.27 -1.25
CA THR A 124 6.29 8.34 -0.28
C THR A 124 7.58 9.05 0.13
N HIS A 125 7.45 10.16 0.87
CA HIS A 125 8.57 10.88 1.51
C HIS A 125 9.67 11.37 0.56
N ILE A 126 9.32 11.65 -0.70
CA ILE A 126 10.26 12.14 -1.72
C ILE A 126 10.91 13.48 -1.34
N ASP A 127 10.24 14.26 -0.48
CA ASP A 127 10.69 15.55 0.05
C ASP A 127 11.88 15.42 1.00
N ARG A 128 12.09 14.25 1.62
CA ARG A 128 13.13 14.04 2.64
C ARG A 128 14.50 13.69 2.07
N LYS A 129 14.58 13.21 0.83
CA LYS A 129 15.83 12.95 0.11
C LYS A 129 15.79 13.44 -1.34
N PRO A 130 15.64 14.77 -1.56
CA PRO A 130 15.48 15.34 -2.90
C PRO A 130 16.70 15.13 -3.81
N GLU A 131 17.87 14.82 -3.24
CA GLU A 131 19.10 14.54 -3.98
C GLU A 131 19.08 13.16 -4.70
N ARG A 132 18.22 12.24 -4.27
CA ARG A 132 18.11 10.91 -4.87
C ARG A 132 17.14 10.95 -6.06
N THR A 133 17.61 10.51 -7.22
CA THR A 133 16.75 10.52 -8.42
C THR A 133 15.57 9.56 -8.28
N LEU A 134 14.40 10.03 -8.69
CA LEU A 134 13.18 9.22 -8.73
C LEU A 134 13.15 8.22 -9.90
N SER A 135 14.03 8.39 -10.90
CA SER A 135 14.09 7.48 -12.06
C SER A 135 14.43 6.05 -11.68
N ILE A 136 15.12 5.85 -10.53
CA ILE A 136 15.53 4.54 -10.03
C ILE A 136 14.39 3.52 -10.00
N TYR A 137 13.16 3.95 -9.68
CA TYR A 137 12.02 3.04 -9.57
C TYR A 137 11.49 2.59 -10.93
N ARG A 138 11.47 3.50 -11.90
CA ARG A 138 11.10 3.18 -13.29
C ARG A 138 12.15 2.27 -13.93
N ASP A 139 13.43 2.54 -13.67
CA ASP A 139 14.52 1.70 -14.16
C ASP A 139 14.49 0.31 -13.52
N TRP A 140 14.16 0.23 -12.22
CA TRP A 140 13.97 -1.03 -11.50
C TRP A 140 12.83 -1.89 -12.09
N LEU A 141 11.68 -1.28 -12.41
CA LEU A 141 10.55 -1.95 -13.05
C LEU A 141 10.92 -2.47 -14.44
N LYS A 142 11.56 -1.62 -15.28
CA LYS A 142 12.00 -1.99 -16.62
C LYS A 142 12.99 -3.16 -16.62
N ALA A 143 13.96 -3.15 -15.71
CA ALA A 143 14.96 -4.21 -15.60
C ALA A 143 14.35 -5.58 -15.25
N ARG A 144 13.14 -5.60 -14.69
CA ARG A 144 12.39 -6.83 -14.32
C ARG A 144 11.22 -7.12 -15.25
N GLU A 145 11.05 -6.34 -16.32
CA GLU A 145 9.93 -6.46 -17.26
C GLU A 145 8.54 -6.37 -16.56
N LEU A 146 8.47 -5.59 -15.47
CA LEU A 146 7.24 -5.36 -14.70
C LEU A 146 6.54 -4.08 -15.14
N ASN A 147 5.20 -4.11 -15.20
CA ASN A 147 4.35 -3.01 -15.67
C ASN A 147 3.32 -2.55 -14.63
N TYR A 148 3.71 -2.48 -13.35
CA TYR A 148 2.84 -1.96 -12.30
C TYR A 148 2.71 -0.43 -12.38
N PRO A 149 1.49 0.14 -12.21
CA PRO A 149 1.35 1.58 -12.04
C PRO A 149 2.20 2.07 -10.86
N LEU A 150 2.89 3.20 -11.07
CA LEU A 150 3.79 3.78 -10.09
C LEU A 150 3.50 5.27 -9.94
N PHE A 151 3.28 5.69 -8.70
CA PHE A 151 2.98 7.07 -8.33
C PHE A 151 3.91 7.57 -7.23
N PHE A 152 4.17 8.87 -7.25
CA PHE A 152 4.80 9.58 -6.14
C PHE A 152 3.69 10.30 -5.40
N VAL A 153 3.56 10.05 -4.09
CA VAL A 153 2.40 10.50 -3.32
C VAL A 153 2.81 11.03 -1.94
N ASP A 154 2.05 11.98 -1.44
CA ASP A 154 2.02 12.31 -0.02
C ASP A 154 0.86 11.57 0.66
N ALA A 155 1.19 10.62 1.53
CA ALA A 155 0.20 9.80 2.25
C ALA A 155 -0.76 10.62 3.14
N ARG A 156 -0.50 11.92 3.36
CA ARG A 156 -1.37 12.84 4.10
C ARG A 156 -2.42 13.50 3.23
N GLN A 157 -2.23 13.51 1.90
CA GLN A 157 -3.14 14.15 0.95
C GLN A 157 -4.17 13.14 0.49
N GLN A 158 -5.45 13.42 0.76
CA GLN A 158 -6.54 12.52 0.43
C GLN A 158 -6.58 12.17 -1.07
N ASP A 159 -6.44 13.17 -1.94
CA ASP A 159 -6.50 13.00 -3.40
C ASP A 159 -5.40 12.07 -3.93
N ASP A 160 -4.17 12.18 -3.39
CA ASP A 160 -3.06 11.32 -3.76
C ASP A 160 -3.32 9.86 -3.42
N VAL A 161 -3.94 9.59 -2.27
CA VAL A 161 -4.25 8.21 -1.85
C VAL A 161 -5.48 7.69 -2.60
N LEU A 162 -6.48 8.54 -2.88
CA LEU A 162 -7.67 8.18 -3.65
C LEU A 162 -7.27 7.71 -5.06
N LEU A 163 -6.33 8.42 -5.71
CA LEU A 163 -5.77 8.04 -7.01
C LEU A 163 -5.22 6.59 -7.01
N LEU A 164 -4.57 6.16 -5.94
CA LEU A 164 -4.04 4.78 -5.84
C LEU A 164 -5.16 3.74 -5.80
N VAL A 165 -6.22 4.04 -5.05
CA VAL A 165 -7.41 3.17 -4.91
C VAL A 165 -8.15 3.08 -6.24
N GLU A 166 -8.42 4.21 -6.88
CA GLU A 166 -9.07 4.29 -8.19
C GLU A 166 -8.26 3.56 -9.26
N THR A 167 -6.93 3.69 -9.24
CA THR A 167 -6.07 2.98 -10.21
C THR A 167 -6.18 1.46 -10.04
N LEU A 168 -6.21 0.94 -8.82
CA LEU A 168 -6.40 -0.49 -8.59
C LEU A 168 -7.75 -0.97 -9.14
N ILE A 169 -8.82 -0.21 -8.91
CA ILE A 169 -10.17 -0.54 -9.38
C ILE A 169 -10.23 -0.49 -10.91
N ALA A 170 -9.69 0.54 -11.52
CA ALA A 170 -9.64 0.69 -12.97
C ALA A 170 -8.89 -0.48 -13.64
N ASN A 171 -7.77 -0.93 -13.07
CA ASN A 171 -7.04 -2.11 -13.58
C ASN A 171 -7.93 -3.35 -13.61
N ILE A 172 -8.69 -3.60 -12.55
CA ILE A 172 -9.63 -4.73 -12.48
C ILE A 172 -10.73 -4.57 -13.50
N GLU A 173 -11.36 -3.41 -13.60
CA GLU A 173 -12.45 -3.19 -14.54
C GLU A 173 -12.01 -3.39 -15.99
N VAL A 174 -10.80 -2.96 -16.35
CA VAL A 174 -10.21 -3.26 -17.67
C VAL A 174 -10.02 -4.78 -17.82
N HIS A 175 -9.48 -5.47 -16.84
CA HIS A 175 -9.24 -6.91 -16.92
C HIS A 175 -10.54 -7.74 -16.92
N TYR A 176 -11.58 -7.35 -16.19
CA TYR A 176 -12.87 -8.05 -16.16
C TYR A 176 -13.78 -7.66 -17.32
N GLY A 177 -13.69 -6.42 -17.82
CA GLY A 177 -14.39 -5.96 -19.02
C GLY A 177 -13.89 -6.58 -20.33
N LEU A 178 -12.68 -7.15 -20.33
CA LEU A 178 -12.11 -7.89 -21.46
C LEU A 178 -12.50 -9.38 -21.50
N VAL A 179 -13.17 -9.90 -20.46
CA VAL A 179 -13.54 -11.33 -20.34
C VAL A 179 -15.06 -11.54 -20.53
N ASN A 180 -15.82 -10.48 -20.80
CA ASN A 180 -17.25 -10.54 -21.16
C ASN A 180 -17.49 -10.08 -22.60
#